data_AF-A0A8H9L690-F1
#
_entry.id   AF-A0A8H9L690-F1
#
_cell.length_a   1.000
_cell.length_b   1.000
_cell.length_c   1.000
_cell.angle_alpha   90.00
_cell.angle_beta   90.00
_cell.angle_gamma   90.00
#
_symmetry.space_group_name_H-M   'P 1'
#
loop_
_entity.id
_entity.type
_entity.pdbx_description
1 polymer ?
#
loop_
_entity_poly.entity_id
_entity_poly.type
_entity_poly.pdbx_seq_one_letter_code
_entity_poly.pdbx_strand_id
1 'polypeptide(L)'
;MLELQGTYTALPNKRLVILARPFPAASGVWAQDIAALDEAFEAANRCEVRFRTPFGLMAGQLQEKNARQDRMRSFEGYVWFLRPAAPSAPQTTSGA
;
A
#
# COMPACT_ATOMS: atom_id res chain seq x y z
N MET A 1 0.69 6.62 -7.73
CA MET A 1 0.74 6.19 -6.32
C MET A 1 -0.60 5.57 -5.97
N LEU A 2 -0.62 4.31 -5.56
CA LEU A 2 -1.81 3.54 -5.18
C LEU A 2 -2.05 3.67 -3.66
N GLU A 3 -3.29 3.93 -3.26
CA GLU A 3 -3.66 4.03 -1.84
C GLU A 3 -4.41 2.79 -1.39
N LEU A 4 -3.74 1.98 -0.57
CA LEU A 4 -4.34 0.80 0.02
C LEU A 4 -5.22 1.22 1.20
N GLN A 5 -6.45 0.73 1.17
CA GLN A 5 -7.50 1.06 2.14
C GLN A 5 -7.36 0.20 3.42
N GLY A 6 -6.71 -0.96 3.32
CA GLY A 6 -6.44 -1.86 4.43
C GLY A 6 -5.43 -1.31 5.44
N THR A 7 -5.42 -1.91 6.63
CA THR A 7 -4.37 -1.68 7.62
C THR A 7 -3.36 -2.82 7.54
N TYR A 8 -2.12 -2.49 7.18
CA TYR A 8 -1.06 -3.47 6.95
C TYR A 8 -0.03 -3.45 8.07
N THR A 9 0.71 -4.55 8.19
CA THR A 9 1.88 -4.64 9.07
C THR A 9 3.13 -4.73 8.20
N ALA A 10 4.04 -3.77 8.36
CA ALA A 10 5.37 -3.86 7.78
C ALA A 10 6.26 -4.75 8.67
N LEU A 11 7.14 -5.53 8.04
CA LEU A 11 8.14 -6.34 8.73
C LEU A 11 9.20 -5.44 9.39
N PRO A 12 9.93 -5.93 10.43
CA PRO A 12 10.93 -5.14 11.16
C PRO A 12 12.06 -4.56 10.27
N ASN A 13 12.35 -5.21 9.15
CA ASN A 13 13.32 -4.74 8.15
C ASN A 13 12.76 -3.69 7.19
N LYS A 14 11.66 -3.00 7.57
CA LYS A 14 10.97 -1.99 6.76
C LYS A 14 10.45 -2.54 5.43
N ARG A 15 10.05 -3.81 5.40
CA ARG A 15 9.54 -4.46 4.19
C ARG A 15 8.06 -4.77 4.33
N LEU A 16 7.28 -4.39 3.33
CA LEU A 16 5.89 -4.83 3.19
C LEU A 16 5.85 -6.04 2.25
N VAL A 17 5.09 -7.06 2.62
CA VAL A 17 4.80 -8.22 1.79
C VAL A 17 3.28 -8.40 1.77
N ILE A 18 2.68 -8.32 0.59
CA ILE A 18 1.26 -8.58 0.36
C ILE A 18 1.17 -9.86 -0.47
N LEU A 19 0.49 -10.85 0.09
CA LEU A 19 0.22 -12.10 -0.60
C LEU A 19 -1.15 -12.00 -1.26
N ALA A 20 -1.18 -12.01 -2.59
CA ALA A 20 -2.41 -12.24 -3.34
C ALA A 20 -2.71 -13.75 -3.30
N ARG A 21 -3.24 -14.20 -2.16
CA ARG A 21 -3.63 -15.60 -1.99
C ARG A 21 -4.85 -15.90 -2.86
N PRO A 22 -4.91 -17.08 -3.49
CA PRO A 22 -6.13 -17.51 -4.16
C PRO A 22 -7.27 -17.86 -3.19
N PHE A 23 -7.01 -18.20 -1.91
CA PHE A 23 -8.06 -18.62 -0.96
C PHE A 23 -7.73 -18.43 0.53
N PRO A 24 -8.74 -18.17 1.40
CA PRO A 24 -10.10 -17.77 1.06
C PRO A 24 -10.10 -16.38 0.43
N ALA A 25 -11.07 -16.13 -0.45
CA ALA A 25 -11.22 -14.85 -1.14
C ALA A 25 -11.07 -13.71 -0.13
N ALA A 26 -10.09 -12.85 -0.35
CA ALA A 26 -9.99 -11.60 0.37
C ALA A 26 -11.37 -10.94 0.27
N SER A 27 -11.94 -10.53 1.41
CA SER A 27 -13.27 -9.92 1.47
C SER A 27 -13.17 -8.48 1.95
N GLY A 28 -14.15 -7.67 1.56
CA GLY A 28 -14.18 -6.25 1.89
C GLY A 28 -12.97 -5.50 1.33
N VAL A 29 -12.35 -4.70 2.19
CA VAL A 29 -11.26 -3.78 1.86
C VAL A 29 -10.05 -4.49 1.24
N TRP A 30 -9.74 -5.70 1.71
CA TRP A 30 -8.61 -6.49 1.20
C TRP A 30 -8.81 -6.93 -0.25
N ALA A 31 -10.05 -7.26 -0.64
CA ALA A 31 -10.37 -7.65 -2.01
C ALA A 31 -10.12 -6.48 -2.98
N GLN A 32 -10.53 -5.28 -2.57
CA GLN A 32 -10.40 -4.05 -3.34
C GLN A 32 -8.93 -3.67 -3.51
N ASP A 33 -8.14 -3.76 -2.45
CA ASP A 33 -6.71 -3.48 -2.49
C ASP A 33 -5.97 -4.46 -3.40
N ILE A 34 -6.30 -5.76 -3.37
CA ILE A 34 -5.70 -6.76 -4.26
C ILE A 34 -6.07 -6.49 -5.71
N ALA A 35 -7.35 -6.19 -6.01
CA ALA A 35 -7.77 -5.85 -7.36
C ALA A 35 -7.07 -4.59 -7.90
N ALA A 36 -6.90 -3.56 -7.06
CA ALA A 36 -6.21 -2.34 -7.43
C ALA A 36 -4.69 -2.54 -7.61
N LEU A 37 -4.09 -3.43 -6.82
CA LEU A 37 -2.72 -3.88 -7.03
C LEU A 37 -2.60 -4.65 -8.36
N ASP A 38 -3.49 -5.58 -8.63
CA ASP A 38 -3.48 -6.33 -9.89
C ASP A 38 -3.54 -5.38 -11.10
N GLU A 39 -4.48 -4.43 -11.11
CA GLU A 39 -4.60 -3.43 -12.18
C GLU A 39 -3.33 -2.56 -12.31
N ALA A 40 -2.78 -2.09 -11.19
CA ALA A 40 -1.57 -1.27 -11.21
C ALA A 40 -0.34 -2.04 -11.75
N PHE A 41 -0.28 -3.34 -11.50
CA PHE A 41 0.84 -4.19 -11.90
C PHE A 41 0.72 -4.75 -13.33
N GLU A 42 -0.48 -4.81 -13.91
CA GLU A 42 -0.66 -5.05 -15.35
C GLU A 42 -0.01 -3.94 -16.20
N ALA A 43 -0.07 -2.69 -15.73
CA ALA A 43 0.52 -1.54 -16.44
C ALA A 43 2.02 -1.36 -16.16
N ALA A 44 2.53 -1.82 -15.01
CA ALA A 44 3.91 -1.61 -14.59
C ALA A 44 4.42 -2.67 -13.61
N ASN A 45 5.68 -3.10 -13.75
CA ASN A 45 6.29 -4.07 -12.81
C ASN A 45 6.58 -3.52 -11.40
N ARG A 46 6.28 -2.24 -11.14
CA ARG A 46 6.52 -1.56 -9.87
C ARG A 46 5.41 -0.54 -9.62
N CYS A 47 4.93 -0.47 -8.38
CA CYS A 47 3.91 0.48 -7.98
C CYS A 47 4.29 1.13 -6.65
N GLU A 48 4.18 2.45 -6.57
CA GLU A 48 4.31 3.17 -5.31
C GLU A 48 3.00 3.09 -4.55
N VAL A 49 3.04 2.60 -3.31
CA VAL A 49 1.87 2.40 -2.45
C VAL A 49 1.92 3.31 -1.23
N ARG A 50 0.74 3.71 -0.76
CA ARG A 50 0.52 4.37 0.53
C ARG A 50 -0.52 3.61 1.31
N PHE A 51 -0.28 3.35 2.60
CA PHE A 51 -1.16 2.52 3.42
C PHE A 51 -1.09 2.90 4.90
N ARG A 52 -2.10 2.46 5.66
CA ARG A 52 -2.17 2.68 7.10
C ARG A 52 -1.54 1.52 7.86
N THR A 53 -0.84 1.83 8.93
CA THR A 53 -0.40 0.88 9.96
C THR A 53 -0.95 1.34 11.32
N PRO A 54 -0.95 0.47 12.35
CA PRO A 54 -1.28 0.89 13.71
C PRO A 54 -0.38 2.03 14.25
N PHE A 55 0.80 2.24 13.66
CA PHE A 55 1.77 3.25 14.08
C PHE A 55 1.74 4.54 13.25
N GLY A 56 0.93 4.58 12.18
CA GLY A 56 0.82 5.73 11.28
C GLY A 56 0.82 5.36 9.81
N LEU A 57 0.87 6.39 8.96
CA LEU A 57 0.92 6.23 7.51
C LEU A 57 2.32 5.84 7.04
N MET A 58 2.38 4.84 6.16
CA MET A 58 3.60 4.44 5.49
C MET A 58 3.41 4.51 3.98
N ALA A 59 4.51 4.70 3.27
CA ALA A 59 4.56 4.60 1.81
C ALA A 59 5.84 3.93 1.36
N GLY A 60 5.85 3.42 0.13
CA GLY A 60 7.02 2.78 -0.45
C GLY A 60 6.73 2.23 -1.83
N GLN A 61 7.73 1.64 -2.46
CA GLN A 61 7.59 1.03 -3.77
C GLN A 61 7.51 -0.49 -3.62
N LEU A 62 6.43 -1.08 -4.10
CA LEU A 62 6.29 -2.53 -4.25
C LEU A 62 6.73 -2.97 -5.64
N GLN A 63 7.22 -4.20 -5.71
CA GLN A 63 7.52 -4.94 -6.92
C GLN A 63 6.86 -6.31 -6.84
N GLU A 64 6.42 -6.81 -7.99
CA GLU A 64 5.89 -8.17 -8.09
C GLU A 64 7.05 -9.16 -8.17
N LYS A 65 7.04 -10.19 -7.31
CA LYS A 65 8.15 -11.16 -7.21
C LYS A 65 7.85 -12.52 -7.82
N ASN A 66 6.64 -13.04 -7.60
CA ASN A 66 6.25 -14.40 -7.98
C ASN A 66 5.11 -14.40 -9.01
N ALA A 67 5.31 -13.73 -10.15
CA ALA A 67 4.32 -13.68 -11.22
C ALA A 67 4.10 -15.04 -11.91
N ARG A 68 5.09 -15.95 -11.87
CA ARG A 68 5.12 -17.18 -12.70
C ARG A 68 5.32 -18.51 -11.97
N GLN A 69 5.74 -18.52 -10.70
CA GLN A 69 5.95 -19.75 -9.93
C GLN A 69 4.88 -19.87 -8.84
N ASP A 70 4.06 -20.92 -8.95
CA ASP A 70 3.17 -21.41 -7.90
C ASP A 70 2.04 -20.49 -7.42
N ARG A 71 1.10 -20.14 -8.33
CA ARG A 71 -0.30 -19.72 -8.05
C ARG A 71 -0.53 -18.61 -7.00
N MET A 72 0.50 -18.00 -6.45
CA MET A 72 0.44 -17.08 -5.33
C MET A 72 1.35 -15.90 -5.61
N ARG A 73 0.79 -14.91 -6.31
CA ARG A 73 1.45 -13.64 -6.57
C ARG A 73 1.75 -12.96 -5.24
N SER A 74 2.93 -12.38 -5.14
CA SER A 74 3.35 -11.63 -3.97
C SER A 74 3.92 -10.29 -4.39
N PHE A 75 3.43 -9.24 -3.75
CA PHE A 75 3.94 -7.89 -3.90
C PHE A 75 4.81 -7.57 -2.70
N GLU A 76 6.04 -7.11 -2.95
CA GLU A 76 7.04 -6.91 -1.92
C GLU A 76 7.78 -5.60 -2.16
N GLY A 77 8.10 -4.87 -1.09
CA GLY A 77 8.91 -3.67 -1.23
C GLY A 77 9.30 -3.02 0.08
N TYR A 78 10.21 -2.05 0.00
CA TYR A 78 10.63 -1.26 1.15
C TYR A 78 9.68 -0.10 1.38
N VAL A 79 9.40 0.17 2.66
CA VAL A 79 8.42 1.14 3.11
C VAL A 79 8.97 2.01 4.24
N TRP A 80 8.48 3.24 4.33
CA TRP A 80 8.91 4.23 5.32
C TRP A 80 7.70 5.00 5.84
N PHE A 81 7.79 5.43 7.10
CA PHE A 81 6.79 6.33 7.66
C PHE A 81 6.79 7.63 6.89
N LEU A 82 5.59 8.04 6.46
CA LEU A 82 5.39 9.39 5.99
C LEU A 82 5.47 10.32 7.19
N ARG A 83 6.20 11.43 7.04
CA ARG A 83 6.10 12.51 8.02
C ARG A 83 4.63 12.94 8.09
N PRO A 84 4.06 13.16 9.28
CA PRO A 84 2.77 13.82 9.39
C PRO A 84 2.85 15.10 8.55
N ALA A 85 1.84 15.34 7.70
CA ALA A 85 1.69 16.64 7.10
C ALA A 85 1.71 17.66 8.24
N ALA A 86 2.60 18.66 8.15
CA ALA A 86 2.58 19.76 9.10
C ALA A 86 1.13 20.24 9.21
N PRO A 87 0.61 20.50 10.43
CA PRO A 87 -0.75 20.99 10.57
C PRO A 87 -0.88 22.22 9.67
N SER A 88 -1.78 22.14 8.68
CA SER A 88 -2.06 23.27 7.79
C SER A 88 -2.34 24.47 8.69
N ALA A 89 -1.49 25.49 8.60
CA ALA A 89 -1.67 26.72 9.37
C ALA A 89 -3.11 27.21 9.18
N PRO A 90 -3.77 27.69 10.25
CA PRO A 90 -5.14 28.19 10.12
C PRO A 90 -5.16 29.26 9.03
N GLN A 91 -6.01 29.05 8.02
CA GLN A 91 -6.26 30.07 7.00
C GLN A 91 -6.84 31.27 7.73
N THR A 92 -6.04 32.32 7.90
CA THR A 92 -6.50 33.62 8.39
C THR A 92 -7.47 34.17 7.35
N THR A 93 -8.77 33.96 7.57
CA THR A 93 -9.82 34.69 6.87
C THR A 93 -9.68 36.17 7.25
N SER A 94 -8.97 36.93 6.42
CA SER A 94 -8.90 38.38 6.51
C SER A 94 -10.16 38.95 5.86
N GLY A 95 -11.20 39.17 6.66
CA GLY A 95 -12.33 40.01 6.29
C GLY A 95 -12.07 41.45 6.76
N ALA A 96 -11.90 42.36 5.81
CA ALA A 96 -12.11 43.79 5.96
C ALA A 96 -12.34 44.40 4.57
#